data_AF-A0A8D4VM30-F1
#
_entry.id   AF-A0A8D4VM30-F1
#
_cell.length_a   1.000
_cell.length_b   1.000
_cell.length_c   1.000
_cell.angle_alpha   90.00
_cell.angle_beta   90.00
_cell.angle_gamma   90.00
#
_symmetry.space_group_name_H-M   'P 1'
#
loop_
_entity.id
_entity.type
_entity.pdbx_description
1 polymer ?
#
loop_
_entity_poly.entity_id
_entity_poly.type
_entity_poly.pdbx_seq_one_letter_code
_entity_poly.pdbx_strand_id
1 'polypeptide(L)'
;MANHDLKILRTYFEPVVSGKKPFEIRRNDRGFQEGDTVRLQEVLMDVGGYSYTGREVSKRITYVTDFEQRDDFVVFGLGDL
;
A
#
# COMPACT_ATOMS: atom_id res chain seq x y z
N MET A 1 -12.43 -8.09 7.97
CA MET A 1 -11.70 -8.01 6.70
C MET A 1 -12.27 -6.85 5.92
N ALA A 2 -11.51 -5.76 5.86
CA ALA A 2 -11.83 -4.56 5.10
C ALA A 2 -11.03 -4.53 3.78
N ASN A 3 -11.53 -3.74 2.83
CA ASN A 3 -10.87 -3.47 1.56
C ASN A 3 -10.47 -1.99 1.52
N HIS A 4 -9.20 -1.71 1.23
CA HIS A 4 -8.64 -0.37 1.27
C HIS A 4 -8.09 0.03 -0.11
N ASP A 5 -8.71 1.03 -0.73
CA ASP A 5 -8.19 1.62 -1.97
C ASP A 5 -7.12 2.66 -1.65
N LEU A 6 -5.90 2.44 -2.15
CA LEU A 6 -4.73 3.23 -1.82
C LEU A 6 -3.99 3.66 -3.09
N LYS A 7 -3.61 4.93 -3.16
CA LYS A 7 -2.70 5.43 -4.21
C LYS A 7 -1.27 4.94 -3.94
N ILE A 8 -0.52 4.65 -5.01
CA ILE A 8 0.91 4.36 -4.95
C ILE A 8 1.60 4.94 -6.18
N LEU A 9 2.74 5.61 -5.99
CA LEU A 9 3.53 6.15 -7.10
C LEU A 9 4.13 5.02 -7.94
N ARG A 10 4.25 5.23 -9.26
CA ARG A 10 4.91 4.29 -10.20
C ARG A 10 6.21 3.69 -9.67
N THR A 11 7.09 4.51 -9.09
CA THR A 11 8.40 4.08 -8.56
C THR A 11 8.29 2.99 -7.48
N TYR A 12 7.17 2.94 -6.74
CA TYR A 12 6.92 1.91 -5.72
C TYR A 12 5.97 0.81 -6.20
N PHE A 13 5.12 1.11 -7.19
CA PHE A 13 4.19 0.13 -7.78
C PHE A 13 4.93 -1.06 -8.41
N GLU A 14 5.94 -0.81 -9.25
CA GLU A 14 6.68 -1.91 -9.93
C GLU A 14 7.40 -2.85 -8.94
N PRO A 15 8.09 -2.34 -7.88
CA PRO A 15 8.60 -3.20 -6.82
C PRO A 15 7.53 -4.06 -6.12
N VAL A 16 6.31 -3.55 -5.93
CA VAL A 16 5.22 -4.33 -5.32
C VAL A 16 4.71 -5.42 -6.27
N VAL A 17 4.49 -5.08 -7.55
CA VAL A 17 4.04 -6.04 -8.57
C VAL A 17 5.05 -7.18 -8.75
N SER A 18 6.35 -6.85 -8.77
CA SER A 18 7.43 -7.84 -8.88
C SER A 18 7.71 -8.62 -7.59
N GLY A 19 7.07 -8.29 -6.47
CA GLY A 19 7.32 -8.89 -5.16
C GLY A 19 8.62 -8.44 -4.47
N LYS A 20 9.42 -7.58 -5.11
CA LYS A 20 10.66 -7.00 -4.54
C LYS A 20 10.38 -6.14 -3.31
N LYS A 21 9.20 -5.51 -3.24
CA LYS A 21 8.71 -4.72 -2.11
C LYS A 21 7.49 -5.42 -1.49
N PRO A 22 7.69 -6.35 -0.54
CA PRO A 22 6.61 -7.11 0.08
C PRO A 22 5.97 -6.38 1.27
N PHE A 23 6.01 -5.05 1.31
CA PHE A 23 5.49 -4.26 2.44
C PHE A 23 5.05 -2.86 2.01
N GLU A 24 4.21 -2.20 2.80
CA GLU A 24 3.88 -0.79 2.71
C GLU A 24 4.15 -0.08 4.04
N ILE A 25 4.42 1.22 3.98
CA ILE A 25 4.53 2.08 5.16
C ILE A 25 3.44 3.14 5.02
N ARG A 26 2.52 3.23 5.98
CA ARG A 26 1.32 4.07 5.88
C ARG A 26 0.98 4.69 7.22
N ARG A 27 0.37 5.87 7.19
CA ARG A 27 -0.40 6.35 8.33
C ARG A 27 -1.56 5.39 8.56
N ASN A 28 -1.80 4.98 9.80
CA ASN A 28 -2.84 4.04 10.18
C ASN A 28 -4.20 4.73 10.42
N ASP A 29 -4.59 5.66 9.55
CA ASP A 29 -5.86 6.39 9.63
C ASP A 29 -7.09 5.56 9.23
N ARG A 30 -6.87 4.30 8.83
CA ARG A 30 -7.89 3.33 8.45
C ARG A 30 -7.95 2.10 9.37
N GLY A 31 -7.07 2.04 10.38
CA GLY A 31 -6.96 0.90 11.28
C GLY A 31 -6.61 -0.41 10.57
N PHE A 32 -5.61 -0.41 9.68
CA PHE A 32 -5.16 -1.59 8.93
C PHE A 32 -4.91 -2.80 9.83
N GLN A 33 -5.51 -3.94 9.50
CA GLN A 33 -5.36 -5.20 10.24
C GLN A 33 -4.84 -6.33 9.36
N GLU A 34 -4.27 -7.36 9.99
CA GLU A 34 -4.01 -8.63 9.33
C GLU A 34 -5.29 -9.22 8.72
N GLY A 35 -5.16 -9.78 7.51
CA GLY A 35 -6.26 -10.35 6.76
C GLY A 35 -6.99 -9.36 5.85
N ASP A 36 -6.87 -8.05 6.07
CA ASP A 36 -7.42 -7.02 5.19
C ASP A 36 -6.83 -7.10 3.77
N THR A 37 -7.51 -6.50 2.80
CA THR A 37 -7.03 -6.36 1.42
C THR A 37 -6.74 -4.91 1.10
N VAL A 38 -5.61 -4.66 0.43
CA VAL A 38 -5.27 -3.36 -0.15
C VAL A 38 -5.33 -3.45 -1.66
N ARG A 39 -6.06 -2.53 -2.31
CA ARG A 39 -6.00 -2.30 -3.76
C ARG A 39 -5.10 -1.09 -4.02
N LEU A 40 -3.88 -1.37 -4.45
CA LEU A 40 -2.86 -0.37 -4.73
C LEU A 40 -3.04 0.12 -6.17
N GLN A 41 -3.44 1.38 -6.33
CA GLN A 41 -3.71 2.02 -7.62
C GLN A 41 -2.53 2.89 -8.03
N GLU A 42 -1.90 2.59 -9.16
CA GLU A 42 -0.75 3.33 -9.67
C GLU A 42 -1.17 4.76 -10.06
N VAL A 43 -0.42 5.73 -9.53
CA VAL A 43 -0.52 7.14 -9.90
C VAL A 43 0.83 7.69 -10.37
N LEU A 44 0.77 8.64 -11.29
CA LEU A 44 1.88 9.52 -11.64
C LEU A 44 1.70 10.85 -10.92
N MET A 45 2.80 11.51 -10.59
CA MET A 45 2.81 12.85 -10.00
C MET A 45 3.38 13.82 -11.02
N ASP A 46 2.55 14.77 -11.43
CA ASP A 46 2.91 15.86 -12.33
C ASP A 46 2.68 17.21 -11.64
N VAL A 47 2.96 18.32 -12.35
CA VAL A 47 2.77 19.70 -11.83
C VAL A 47 1.33 19.95 -11.38
N GLY A 48 0.35 19.30 -12.01
CA GLY A 48 -1.08 19.40 -11.68
C GLY A 48 -1.58 18.46 -10.57
N GLY A 49 -0.70 17.64 -9.98
CA GLY A 49 -1.05 16.65 -8.96
C GLY A 49 -1.01 15.21 -9.46
N TYR A 50 -1.82 14.35 -8.84
CA TYR A 50 -1.82 12.92 -9.14
C TYR A 50 -2.77 12.57 -10.29
N SER A 51 -2.29 11.78 -11.25
CA SER A 51 -3.10 11.17 -12.31
C SER A 51 -3.04 9.63 -12.20
N TYR A 52 -4.18 8.97 -12.34
CA TYR A 52 -4.24 7.50 -12.32
C TYR A 52 -3.81 6.94 -13.67
N THR A 53 -2.98 5.89 -13.66
CA THR A 53 -2.60 5.19 -14.91
C THR A 53 -3.61 4.13 -15.34
N GLY A 54 -4.51 3.73 -14.42
CA GLY A 54 -5.44 2.61 -14.59
C GLY A 54 -4.86 1.25 -14.18
N ARG A 55 -3.56 1.17 -13.85
CA ARG A 55 -2.96 -0.05 -13.31
C ARG A 55 -3.24 -0.17 -11.81
N GLU A 56 -3.54 -1.38 -11.38
CA GLU A 56 -3.75 -1.70 -9.98
C GLU A 56 -3.26 -3.11 -9.64
N VAL A 57 -2.97 -3.33 -8.36
CA VAL A 57 -2.66 -4.65 -7.81
C VAL A 57 -3.33 -4.80 -6.45
N SER A 58 -3.96 -5.93 -6.22
CA SER A 58 -4.56 -6.27 -4.94
C SER A 58 -3.66 -7.23 -4.16
N LYS A 59 -3.47 -6.96 -2.87
CA LYS A 59 -2.64 -7.76 -1.96
C LYS A 59 -3.34 -7.91 -0.62
N ARG A 60 -3.08 -9.03 0.06
CA ARG A 60 -3.52 -9.28 1.43
C ARG A 60 -2.52 -8.67 2.42
N ILE A 61 -3.00 -8.06 3.48
CA ILE A 61 -2.16 -7.68 4.62
C ILE A 61 -1.85 -8.93 5.44
N THR A 62 -0.57 -9.27 5.57
CA THR A 62 -0.12 -10.50 6.26
C THR A 62 0.46 -10.26 7.66
N TYR A 63 0.89 -9.04 7.95
CA TYR A 63 1.44 -8.64 9.24
C TYR A 63 1.34 -7.12 9.38
N VAL A 64 1.16 -6.60 10.59
CA VAL A 64 1.15 -5.15 10.88
C VAL A 64 2.00 -4.85 12.11
N THR A 65 2.82 -3.82 12.07
CA THR A 65 3.61 -3.35 13.21
C THR A 65 3.82 -1.84 13.18
N ASP A 66 3.90 -1.22 14.35
CA ASP A 66 4.27 0.18 14.58
C ASP A 66 5.70 0.33 15.17
N PHE A 67 6.46 -0.77 15.27
CA PHE A 67 7.80 -0.77 15.86
C PHE A 67 8.74 0.22 15.15
N GLU A 68 9.29 1.15 15.93
CA GLU A 68 10.20 2.21 15.46
C GLU A 68 9.64 3.04 14.29
N GLN A 69 8.31 3.17 14.21
CA GLN A 69 7.66 4.08 13.27
C GLN A 69 7.41 5.45 13.90
N ARG A 70 7.16 6.44 13.04
CA ARG A 70 6.64 7.74 13.50
C ARG A 70 5.23 7.54 14.06
N ASP A 71 4.80 8.46 14.93
CA ASP A 71 3.45 8.48 15.47
C ASP A 71 2.40 8.32 14.35
N ASP A 72 1.40 7.47 14.63
CA ASP A 72 0.34 7.06 13.70
C ASP A 72 0.80 6.29 12.44
N PHE A 73 2.06 5.91 12.28
CA PHE A 73 2.50 5.11 11.12
C PHE A 73 2.67 3.63 11.48
N VAL A 74 2.37 2.78 10.49
CA VAL A 74 2.59 1.34 10.54
C VAL A 74 3.35 0.88 9.30
N VAL A 75 4.07 -0.22 9.46
CA VAL A 75 4.52 -1.07 8.35
C VAL A 75 3.60 -2.28 8.30
N PHE A 76 3.14 -2.64 7.10
CA PHE A 76 2.42 -3.88 6.92
C PHE A 76 2.96 -4.71 5.75
N GLY A 77 2.98 -6.03 5.96
CA GLY A 77 3.39 -7.02 4.97
C GLY A 77 2.33 -7.23 3.90
N LEU A 78 2.77 -7.52 2.66
CA LEU A 78 1.92 -7.82 1.53
C LEU A 78 2.07 -9.28 1.12
N GLY A 79 0.96 -10.01 1.04
CA GLY A 79 0.85 -11.35 0.47
C GLY A 79 -0.05 -11.39 -0.75
N ASP A 80 0.00 -12.49 -1.49
CA ASP A 80 -0.97 -12.79 -2.54
C ASP A 80 -2.37 -13.05 -1.93
N LEU A 81 -3.42 -12.87 -2.74
CA LEU A 81 -4.82 -13.04 -2.30
C LEU A 81 -5.19 -14.50 -2.05
#